data_AF-A0A3D0WA04-F1
#
_entry.id   AF-A0A3D0WA04-F1
#
_cell.length_a   1.000
_cell.length_b   1.000
_cell.length_c   1.000
_cell.angle_alpha   90.00
_cell.angle_beta   90.00
_cell.angle_gamma   90.00
#
_symmetry.space_group_name_H-M   'P 1'
#
loop_
_entity.id
_entity.type
_entity.pdbx_description
1 polymer ?
#
loop_
_entity_poly.entity_id
_entity_poly.type
_entity_poly.pdbx_seq_one_letter_code
_entity_poly.pdbx_strand_id
1 'polypeptide(L)'
;MASAADLDRLGVSPEMLEQPGSSFRARVYVSGDSYVVAFRGSQTGEDWKNNVQQALGLNSESYAKALEIGKAIARVDADVSFTGHSLGGGLASAAAVAS
;
A
#
# COMPACT_ATOMS: atom_id res chain seq x y z
N MET A 1 8.13 8.39 10.10
CA MET A 1 7.30 7.18 9.87
C MET A 1 6.27 7.12 10.97
N ALA A 2 5.11 6.54 10.70
CA ALA A 2 4.03 6.37 11.67
C ALA A 2 4.47 5.53 12.87
N SER A 3 4.02 5.92 14.06
CA SER A 3 4.15 5.16 15.30
C SER A 3 3.05 4.07 15.39
N ALA A 4 3.14 3.20 16.39
CA ALA A 4 2.07 2.21 16.64
C ALA A 4 0.72 2.86 16.94
N ALA A 5 0.71 4.01 17.64
CA ALA A 5 -0.52 4.76 17.92
C ALA A 5 -1.12 5.38 16.65
N ASP A 6 -0.28 5.77 15.70
CA ASP A 6 -0.74 6.29 14.41
C ASP A 6 -1.36 5.18 13.55
N LEU A 7 -0.75 3.99 13.55
CA LEU A 7 -1.29 2.82 12.87
C LEU A 7 -2.64 2.38 13.46
N ASP A 8 -2.76 2.39 14.79
CA ASP A 8 -4.01 2.10 15.50
C ASP A 8 -5.13 3.09 15.11
N ARG A 9 -4.83 4.40 15.06
CA ARG A 9 -5.77 5.43 14.58
C ARG A 9 -6.26 5.20 13.16
N LEU A 10 -5.43 4.61 12.30
CA LEU A 10 -5.78 4.29 10.93
C LEU A 10 -6.47 2.93 10.79
N GLY A 11 -6.60 2.15 11.88
CA GLY A 11 -7.09 0.78 11.84
C GLY A 11 -6.18 -0.17 11.05
N VAL A 12 -4.91 0.20 10.85
CA VAL A 12 -3.93 -0.56 10.07
C VAL A 12 -3.01 -1.32 11.01
N SER A 13 -2.92 -2.65 10.88
CA SER A 13 -1.95 -3.43 11.66
C SER A 13 -0.58 -3.50 10.96
N PRO A 14 0.53 -3.72 11.69
CA PRO A 14 1.84 -3.94 11.07
C PRO A 14 1.86 -5.10 10.05
N GLU A 15 1.01 -6.11 10.29
CA GLU A 15 0.85 -7.31 9.46
C GLU A 15 0.19 -7.01 8.11
N MET A 16 -0.59 -5.93 8.05
CA MET A 16 -1.14 -5.42 6.78
C MET A 16 -0.05 -4.77 5.93
N LEU A 17 1.03 -4.27 6.53
CA LEU A 17 2.08 -3.51 5.84
C LEU A 17 3.17 -4.39 5.25
N GLU A 18 3.41 -5.57 5.81
CA GLU A 18 4.45 -6.51 5.37
C GLU A 18 3.97 -7.95 5.53
N GLN A 19 4.17 -8.79 4.52
CA GLN A 19 3.82 -10.21 4.56
C GLN A 19 5.11 -11.07 4.55
N PRO A 20 5.33 -11.95 5.54
CA PRO A 20 6.47 -12.85 5.55
C PRO A 20 6.53 -13.72 4.29
N GLY A 21 7.71 -13.82 3.68
CA GLY A 21 7.90 -14.58 2.43
C GLY A 21 7.39 -13.89 1.16
N SER A 22 6.82 -12.69 1.26
CA SER A 22 6.37 -11.88 0.12
C SER A 22 7.31 -10.69 -0.12
N SER A 23 7.29 -10.18 -1.36
CA SER A 23 7.96 -8.92 -1.70
C SER A 23 7.08 -7.68 -1.44
N PHE A 24 5.82 -7.91 -1.06
CA PHE A 24 4.86 -6.88 -0.67
C PHE A 24 5.36 -6.08 0.53
N ARG A 25 5.30 -4.76 0.39
CA ARG A 25 5.66 -3.83 1.46
C ARG A 25 4.94 -2.51 1.28
N ALA A 26 4.32 -2.04 2.35
CA ALA A 26 3.80 -0.70 2.50
C ALA A 26 4.45 -0.02 3.71
N ARG A 27 4.47 1.31 3.73
CA ARG A 27 4.89 2.11 4.89
C ARG A 27 3.97 3.29 5.05
N VAL A 28 3.68 3.66 6.29
CA VAL A 28 2.91 4.85 6.62
C VAL A 28 3.86 5.95 7.12
N TYR A 29 3.74 7.13 6.53
CA TYR A 29 4.42 8.35 6.93
C TYR A 29 3.40 9.33 7.49
N VAL A 30 3.84 10.16 8.44
CA VAL A 30 3.03 11.19 9.08
C VAL A 30 3.64 12.53 8.73
N SER A 31 2.81 13.49 8.35
CA SER A 31 3.20 14.86 8.03
C SER A 31 2.17 15.82 8.61
N GLY A 32 2.45 16.37 9.79
CA GLY A 32 1.44 17.11 10.55
C GLY A 32 0.29 16.17 10.95
N ASP A 33 -0.94 16.54 10.58
CA ASP A 33 -2.15 15.75 10.82
C ASP A 33 -2.49 14.78 9.66
N SER A 34 -1.69 14.77 8.59
CA SER A 34 -1.93 13.94 7.40
C SER A 34 -1.03 12.70 7.35
N TYR A 35 -1.50 11.67 6.65
CA TYR A 35 -0.80 10.40 6.46
C TYR A 35 -0.53 10.12 4.98
N VAL A 36 0.60 9.47 4.71
CA VAL A 36 0.95 8.95 3.38
C VAL A 36 1.26 7.47 3.48
N VAL A 37 0.48 6.64 2.79
CA VAL A 37 0.73 5.22 2.62
C VAL A 37 1.52 5.01 1.33
N ALA A 38 2.79 4.63 1.46
CA ALA A 38 3.67 4.37 0.34
C ALA A 38 3.83 2.86 0.09
N PHE A 39 3.42 2.40 -1.09
CA PHE A 39 3.61 1.02 -1.53
C PHE A 39 4.91 0.85 -2.30
N ARG A 40 5.65 -0.22 -1.98
CA ARG A 40 6.89 -0.58 -2.68
C ARG A 40 6.55 -1.07 -4.10
N GLY A 41 7.27 -0.55 -5.09
CA GLY A 41 7.27 -1.09 -6.45
C GLY A 41 8.24 -2.26 -6.65
N SER A 42 8.16 -2.93 -7.80
CA SER A 42 9.15 -3.93 -8.21
C SER A 42 10.46 -3.27 -8.69
N GLN A 43 11.61 -3.94 -8.51
CA GLN A 43 12.95 -3.42 -8.84
C GLN A 43 13.32 -3.46 -10.34
N THR A 44 12.36 -3.55 -11.25
CA THR A 44 12.62 -3.69 -12.69
C THR A 44 12.42 -2.35 -13.41
N GLY A 45 13.50 -1.58 -13.55
CA GLY A 45 13.49 -0.20 -14.07
C GLY A 45 13.18 -0.04 -15.56
N GLU A 46 13.42 -1.06 -16.39
CA GLU A 46 13.28 -0.93 -17.86
C GLU A 46 12.20 -1.84 -18.48
N ASP A 47 12.00 -3.07 -17.97
CA ASP A 47 11.04 -4.05 -18.54
C ASP A 47 9.68 -4.12 -17.81
N TRP A 48 9.31 -3.10 -17.05
CA TRP A 48 8.12 -3.18 -16.20
C TRP A 48 6.80 -3.33 -16.99
N LYS A 49 6.69 -2.75 -18.21
CA LYS A 49 5.48 -2.86 -19.04
C LYS A 49 5.24 -4.29 -19.52
N ASN A 50 6.29 -4.97 -19.98
CA ASN A 50 6.22 -6.36 -20.42
C ASN A 50 6.02 -7.32 -19.25
N ASN A 51 6.65 -7.02 -18.11
CA ASN A 51 6.51 -7.82 -16.90
C ASN A 51 5.22 -7.57 -16.13
N VAL A 52 4.50 -6.47 -16.38
CA VAL A 52 3.28 -6.13 -15.63
C VAL A 52 2.21 -7.20 -15.79
N GLN A 53 2.04 -7.78 -16.99
CA GLN A 53 1.01 -8.81 -17.19
C GLN A 53 1.33 -10.12 -16.45
N GLN A 54 2.60 -10.56 -16.46
CA GLN A 54 3.02 -11.72 -15.66
C GLN A 54 2.97 -11.42 -14.16
N ALA A 55 3.34 -10.21 -13.77
CA ALA A 55 3.29 -9.76 -12.39
C ALA A 55 1.83 -9.65 -11.89
N LEU A 56 0.87 -9.21 -12.71
CA LEU A 56 -0.55 -9.10 -12.34
C LEU A 56 -1.13 -10.44 -11.85
N GLY A 57 -0.71 -11.57 -12.42
CA GLY A 57 -1.08 -12.91 -11.94
C GLY A 57 -0.57 -13.21 -10.53
N LEU A 58 0.71 -12.91 -10.26
CA LEU A 58 1.36 -13.08 -8.94
C LEU A 58 0.99 -11.98 -7.93
N ASN A 59 0.52 -10.82 -8.39
CA ASN A 59 0.23 -9.65 -7.57
C ASN A 59 -1.19 -9.62 -7.02
N SER A 60 -2.05 -10.59 -7.37
CA SER A 60 -3.42 -10.64 -6.86
C SER A 60 -3.48 -10.54 -5.33
N GLU A 61 -2.54 -11.18 -4.63
CA GLU A 61 -2.42 -11.07 -3.16
C GLU A 61 -1.97 -9.68 -2.70
N SER A 62 -1.00 -9.06 -3.39
CA SER A 62 -0.54 -7.69 -3.09
C SER A 62 -1.65 -6.66 -3.31
N TYR A 63 -2.45 -6.82 -4.36
CA TYR A 63 -3.63 -6.00 -4.62
C TYR A 63 -4.70 -6.22 -3.56
N ALA A 64 -4.95 -7.47 -3.15
CA ALA A 64 -5.88 -7.76 -2.05
C ALA A 64 -5.44 -7.07 -0.75
N LYS A 65 -4.14 -7.06 -0.45
CA LYS A 65 -3.59 -6.35 0.71
C LYS A 65 -3.70 -4.83 0.60
N ALA A 66 -3.46 -4.27 -0.58
CA ALA A 66 -3.67 -2.84 -0.80
C ALA A 66 -5.15 -2.44 -0.60
N LEU A 67 -6.09 -3.27 -1.09
CA LEU A 67 -7.53 -3.09 -0.85
C LEU A 67 -7.88 -3.23 0.63
N GLU A 68 -7.26 -4.16 1.35
CA GLU A 68 -7.44 -4.37 2.79
C GLU A 68 -7.03 -3.11 3.58
N ILE A 69 -5.88 -2.51 3.23
CA ILE A 69 -5.41 -1.24 3.81
C ILE A 69 -6.39 -0.10 3.49
N GLY A 70 -6.83 0.03 2.22
CA GLY A 70 -7.80 1.05 1.81
C GLY A 70 -9.10 0.95 2.62
N LYS A 71 -9.66 -0.25 2.74
CA LYS A 71 -10.88 -0.52 3.52
C LYS A 71 -10.75 -0.23 5.02
N ALA A 72 -9.55 -0.39 5.58
CA ALA A 72 -9.29 -0.04 6.98
C ALA A 72 -9.35 1.48 7.15
N ILE A 73 -8.66 2.21 6.26
CA ILE A 73 -8.62 3.67 6.25
C ILE A 73 -10.01 4.29 5.98
N ALA A 74 -10.83 3.67 5.13
CA ALA A 74 -12.21 4.10 4.83
C ALA A 74 -13.12 4.21 6.07
N ARG A 75 -12.76 3.52 7.16
CA ARG A 75 -13.58 3.45 8.38
C ARG A 75 -13.23 4.51 9.40
N VAL A 76 -12.20 5.32 9.13
CA VAL A 76 -11.72 6.35 10.03
C VAL A 76 -11.77 7.70 9.35
N ASP A 77 -11.97 8.76 10.14
CA ASP A 77 -11.90 10.13 9.66
C ASP A 77 -10.44 10.59 9.77
N ALA A 78 -9.66 10.37 8.71
CA ALA A 78 -8.25 10.74 8.64
C ALA A 78 -7.87 11.23 7.24
N ASP A 79 -7.02 12.26 7.16
CA ASP A 79 -6.47 12.73 5.90
C ASP A 79 -5.35 11.81 5.43
N VAL A 80 -5.64 10.92 4.47
CA VAL A 80 -4.70 9.90 3.99
C VAL A 80 -4.54 9.97 2.48
N SER A 81 -3.30 9.98 2.02
CA SER A 81 -2.93 9.85 0.62
C SER A 81 -2.17 8.56 0.34
N PHE A 82 -2.36 7.99 -0.85
CA PHE A 82 -1.67 6.77 -1.29
C PHE A 82 -0.66 7.09 -2.39
N THR A 83 0.52 6.47 -2.34
CA THR A 83 1.56 6.66 -3.34
C THR A 83 2.40 5.41 -3.58
N GLY A 84 3.08 5.37 -4.72
CA GLY A 84 4.02 4.32 -5.07
C GLY A 84 4.51 4.46 -6.51
N HIS A 85 5.64 3.82 -6.81
CA HIS A 85 6.21 3.81 -8.15
C HIS A 85 5.93 2.46 -8.84
N SER A 86 5.70 2.48 -10.16
CA SER A 86 5.43 1.28 -10.97
C SER A 86 4.31 0.41 -10.37
N LEU A 87 4.56 -0.86 -10.03
CA LEU A 87 3.62 -1.73 -9.31
C LEU A 87 3.04 -1.06 -8.06
N GLY A 88 3.87 -0.36 -7.29
CA GLY A 88 3.43 0.35 -6.09
C GLY A 88 2.40 1.44 -6.39
N GLY A 89 2.46 2.05 -7.58
CA GLY A 89 1.44 2.99 -8.03
C GLY A 89 0.11 2.29 -8.33
N GLY A 90 0.14 1.11 -8.93
CA GLY A 90 -1.06 0.28 -9.12
C GLY A 90 -1.71 -0.15 -7.80
N LEU A 91 -0.90 -0.53 -6.81
CA LEU A 91 -1.37 -0.84 -5.45
C LEU A 91 -1.94 0.41 -4.76
N ALA A 92 -1.28 1.57 -4.91
CA ALA A 92 -1.78 2.83 -4.39
C ALA A 92 -3.15 3.19 -4.98
N SER A 93 -3.33 3.04 -6.29
CA SER A 93 -4.62 3.24 -6.94
C SER A 93 -5.68 2.26 -6.44
N ALA A 94 -5.33 0.99 -6.22
CA ALA A 94 -6.27 0.01 -5.70
C ALA A 94 -6.71 0.35 -4.27
N ALA A 95 -5.78 0.74 -3.40
CA ALA A 95 -6.09 1.21 -2.05
C ALA A 95 -7.00 2.44 -2.09
N ALA A 96 -6.70 3.43 -2.95
CA ALA A 96 -7.49 4.64 -3.11
C ALA A 96 -8.93 4.39 -3.59
N VAL A 97 -9.16 3.35 -4.41
CA VAL A 97 -10.51 2.95 -4.84
C VAL A 97 -11.32 2.34 -3.69
N ALA A 98 -10.65 1.80 -2.67
CA ALA A 98 -11.28 1.11 -1.55
C ALA A 98 -11.31 1.92 -0.24
N SER A 99 -10.66 3.09 -0.22
CA SER A 99 -10.62 4.04 0.90
C SER A 99 -11.77 5.04 0.88
#